data_AF-F4WD37-F1
#
_entry.id   AF-F4WD37-F1
#
_cell.length_a   1.000
_cell.length_b   1.000
_cell.length_c   1.000
_cell.angle_alpha   90.00
_cell.angle_beta   90.00
_cell.angle_gamma   90.00
#
_symmetry.space_group_name_H-M   'P 1'
#
loop_
_entity.id
_entity.type
_entity.pdbx_description
1 polymer ?
#
loop_
_entity_poly.entity_id
_entity_poly.type
_entity_poly.pdbx_seq_one_letter_code
_entity_poly.pdbx_strand_id
1 'polypeptide(L)'
;DNARPYVAKVVKKYLETLKWDVLPHPPYSSDIAPSDYWLFHGCSTIWQVTGSLLQNWIASKDESFFRDGIRKLPERWEKVVASNG
;
A
#
# COMPACT_ATOMS: atom_id res chain seq x y z
N ASP A 1 -5.43 4.20 0.87
CA ASP A 1 -5.82 5.39 1.65
C ASP A 1 -6.92 6.16 0.92
N ASN A 2 -7.45 7.21 1.52
CA ASN A 2 -8.56 8.00 0.98
C ASN A 2 -8.21 9.49 0.86
N ALA A 3 -6.92 9.80 0.64
CA ALA A 3 -6.47 11.17 0.47
C ALA A 3 -7.28 11.90 -0.61
N ARG A 4 -7.50 13.21 -0.40
CA ARG A 4 -8.35 14.05 -1.27
C ARG A 4 -8.04 13.92 -2.78
N PRO A 5 -6.76 13.84 -3.22
CA PRO A 5 -6.45 13.63 -4.63
C PRO A 5 -6.99 12.30 -5.17
N TYR A 6 -6.94 11.22 -4.38
CA TYR A 6 -7.32 9.87 -4.81
C TYR A 6 -8.83 9.68 -4.93
N VAL A 7 -9.61 10.43 -4.16
CA VAL A 7 -11.09 10.38 -4.20
C VAL A 7 -11.71 11.44 -5.12
N ALA A 8 -10.90 12.26 -5.78
CA ALA A 8 -11.37 13.30 -6.68
C ALA A 8 -12.15 12.71 -7.87
N LYS A 9 -13.19 13.42 -8.32
CA LYS A 9 -14.06 12.96 -9.43
C LYS A 9 -13.28 12.62 -10.70
N VAL A 10 -12.27 13.42 -11.03
CA VAL A 10 -11.42 13.22 -12.21
C VAL A 10 -10.65 11.90 -12.12
N VAL A 11 -10.09 11.58 -10.94
CA VAL A 11 -9.36 10.33 -10.71
C VAL A 11 -10.31 9.13 -10.76
N LYS A 12 -11.48 9.22 -10.13
CA LYS A 12 -12.49 8.15 -10.19
C LYS A 12 -12.91 7.83 -11.62
N LYS A 13 -13.23 8.84 -12.42
CA LYS A 13 -13.58 8.67 -13.84
C LYS A 13 -12.45 8.05 -14.66
N TYR A 14 -11.21 8.42 -14.35
CA TYR A 14 -10.04 7.82 -14.99
C TYR A 14 -9.89 6.33 -14.65
N LEU A 15 -10.03 5.96 -13.37
CA LEU A 15 -9.98 4.56 -12.93
C LEU A 15 -11.13 3.72 -13.52
N GLU A 16 -12.34 4.29 -13.63
CA GLU A 16 -13.48 3.66 -14.31
C GLU A 16 -13.19 3.41 -15.79
N THR A 17 -12.51 4.35 -16.47
CA THR A 17 -12.10 4.21 -17.88
C THR A 17 -11.10 3.07 -18.05
N LEU A 18 -10.19 2.92 -17.08
CA LEU A 18 -9.24 1.81 -17.04
C LEU A 18 -9.88 0.48 -16.60
N LYS A 19 -11.14 0.50 -16.14
CA LYS A 19 -11.87 -0.66 -15.57
C LYS A 19 -11.15 -1.27 -14.36
N TRP A 20 -10.56 -0.42 -13.52
CA TRP A 20 -9.90 -0.86 -12.29
C TRP A 20 -10.87 -0.84 -11.13
N ASP A 21 -10.99 -1.98 -10.44
CA ASP A 21 -11.77 -2.07 -9.21
C ASP A 21 -11.02 -1.39 -8.06
N VAL A 22 -11.67 -0.40 -7.46
CA VAL A 22 -11.13 0.32 -6.31
C VAL A 22 -11.54 -0.39 -5.03
N LEU A 23 -10.57 -1.01 -4.36
CA LEU A 23 -10.79 -1.66 -3.06
C LEU A 23 -11.20 -0.61 -2.01
N PRO A 24 -12.22 -0.88 -1.18
CA PRO A 24 -12.58 0.00 -0.08
C PRO A 24 -11.42 0.06 0.91
N HIS A 25 -11.09 1.27 1.35
CA HIS A 25 -10.02 1.50 2.31
C HIS A 25 -10.50 2.44 3.43
N PRO A 26 -10.60 1.97 4.67
CA PRO A 26 -11.02 2.80 5.80
C PRO A 26 -10.04 3.97 6.05
N PRO A 27 -10.54 5.09 6.61
CA PRO A 27 -9.68 6.21 7.03
C PRO A 27 -8.69 5.77 8.11
N TYR A 28 -7.47 6.32 8.08
CA TYR A 28 -6.41 6.11 9.09
C TYR A 28 -5.91 4.66 9.26
N SER A 29 -6.12 3.80 8.27
CA SER A 29 -5.77 2.38 8.36
C SER A 29 -4.48 2.04 7.59
N SER A 30 -3.36 2.62 8.02
CA SER A 30 -2.03 2.30 7.46
C SER A 30 -1.60 0.85 7.76
N ASP A 31 -2.14 0.25 8.81
CA ASP A 31 -1.90 -1.13 9.20
C ASP A 31 -2.46 -2.16 8.21
N ILE A 32 -3.39 -1.77 7.33
CA ILE A 32 -3.91 -2.60 6.24
C ILE A 32 -3.43 -2.14 4.86
N ALA A 33 -2.55 -1.12 4.79
CA ALA A 33 -1.93 -0.68 3.55
C ALA A 33 -0.58 -1.39 3.35
N PRO A 34 -0.42 -2.30 2.36
CA PRO A 34 0.83 -3.04 2.16
C PRO A 34 2.04 -2.15 1.93
N SER A 35 1.85 -0.99 1.28
CA SER A 35 2.89 0.01 1.12
C SER A 35 3.41 0.50 2.47
N ASP A 36 2.51 0.82 3.40
CA ASP A 36 2.89 1.36 4.71
C ASP A 36 3.48 0.25 5.59
N TYR A 37 2.71 -0.81 5.87
CA TYR A 37 3.09 -1.82 6.87
C TYR A 37 4.24 -2.75 6.44
N TRP A 38 4.54 -2.83 5.14
CA TRP A 38 5.54 -3.77 4.61
C TRP A 38 6.63 -3.06 3.82
N LEU A 39 6.27 -2.38 2.72
CA LEU A 39 7.26 -1.81 1.80
C LEU A 39 8.08 -0.70 2.46
N PHE A 40 7.42 0.30 3.02
CA PHE A 40 8.06 1.45 3.66
C PHE A 40 8.71 1.07 4.99
N HIS A 41 8.09 0.15 5.74
CA HIS A 41 8.71 -0.45 6.92
C HIS A 41 10.04 -1.17 6.60
N GLY A 42 10.15 -1.82 5.43
CA GLY A 42 11.38 -2.49 5.01
C GLY A 42 12.50 -1.56 4.55
N CYS A 43 12.22 -0.26 4.38
CA CYS A 43 13.17 0.75 3.93
C CYS A 43 13.36 1.81 5.03
N SER A 44 14.28 1.54 5.97
CA SER A 44 14.56 2.44 7.10
C SER A 44 15.02 3.84 6.70
N THR A 45 15.49 4.02 5.46
CA THR A 45 16.03 5.27 4.95
C THR A 45 15.11 5.95 3.94
N ILE A 46 13.84 5.54 3.79
CA ILE A 46 12.97 6.04 2.72
C ILE A 46 12.84 7.57 2.67
N TRP A 47 12.97 8.23 3.82
CA TRP A 47 12.96 9.68 3.97
C TRP A 47 14.24 10.40 3.51
N GLN A 48 15.32 9.66 3.28
CA GLN A 48 16.65 10.16 2.92
C GLN A 48 17.10 9.65 1.53
N VAL A 49 16.25 8.89 0.86
CA VAL A 49 16.59 8.16 -0.35
C VAL A 49 16.41 9.05 -1.58
N THR A 50 17.46 9.13 -2.40
CA THR A 50 17.41 9.68 -3.77
C THR A 50 16.82 8.64 -4.73
N GLY A 51 16.41 9.06 -5.93
CA GLY A 51 15.81 8.16 -6.92
C GLY A 51 16.65 6.92 -7.23
N SER A 52 17.98 7.04 -7.34
CA SER A 52 18.87 5.90 -7.62
C SER A 52 19.00 4.93 -6.45
N LEU A 53 19.07 5.45 -5.22
CA LEU A 53 19.11 4.64 -4.01
C LEU A 53 17.82 3.84 -3.83
N LEU A 54 16.66 4.43 -4.18
CA LEU A 54 15.37 3.74 -4.13
C LEU A 54 15.34 2.58 -5.12
N GLN A 55 15.78 2.82 -6.36
CA GLN A 55 15.80 1.79 -7.40
C GLN A 55 16.71 0.63 -7.03
N ASN A 56 17.90 0.91 -6.50
CA ASN A 56 18.82 -0.13 -6.03
C ASN A 56 18.21 -0.94 -4.87
N TRP A 57 17.53 -0.27 -3.93
CA TRP A 57 16.87 -0.95 -2.83
C TRP A 57 15.70 -1.83 -3.32
N ILE A 58 14.85 -1.34 -4.21
CA ILE A 58 13.76 -2.12 -4.81
C ILE A 58 14.32 -3.33 -5.57
N ALA A 59 15.36 -3.13 -6.39
CA ALA A 59 16.01 -4.18 -7.15
C ALA A 59 16.71 -5.23 -6.28
N SER A 60 17.09 -4.87 -5.04
CA SER A 60 17.66 -5.81 -4.07
C SER A 60 16.64 -6.74 -3.44
N LYS A 61 15.33 -6.46 -3.58
CA LYS A 61 14.27 -7.31 -3.04
C LYS A 61 13.90 -8.38 -4.06
N ASP A 62 13.76 -9.60 -3.57
CA ASP A 62 13.27 -10.70 -4.37
C ASP A 62 11.73 -10.66 -4.49
N GLU A 63 11.19 -11.46 -5.40
CA GLU A 63 9.75 -11.51 -5.65
C GLU A 63 8.93 -11.96 -4.42
N SER A 64 9.50 -12.83 -3.57
CA SER A 64 8.83 -13.29 -2.35
C SER A 64 8.58 -12.16 -1.37
N PHE A 65 9.52 -11.21 -1.27
CA PHE A 65 9.32 -10.02 -0.45
C PHE A 65 8.03 -9.28 -0.81
N PHE A 66 7.77 -9.00 -2.08
CA PHE A 66 6.56 -8.28 -2.50
C PHE A 66 5.29 -9.13 -2.32
N ARG A 67 5.38 -10.40 -2.73
CA ARG A 67 4.28 -11.35 -2.63
C ARG A 67 3.83 -11.57 -1.19
N ASP A 68 4.77 -11.72 -0.27
CA ASP A 68 4.50 -11.97 1.15
C ASP A 68 3.87 -10.76 1.82
N GLY A 69 4.29 -9.54 1.43
CA GLY A 69 3.65 -8.30 1.86
C GLY A 69 2.16 -8.28 1.54
N ILE A 70 1.77 -8.65 0.31
CA ILE A 70 0.36 -8.73 -0.11
C ILE A 70 -0.36 -9.90 0.57
N ARG A 71 0.29 -11.06 0.71
CA ARG A 71 -0.33 -12.25 1.33
C ARG A 71 -0.64 -12.10 2.82
N LYS A 72 -0.04 -11.12 3.50
CA LYS A 72 -0.38 -10.79 4.90
C LYS A 72 -1.68 -9.99 5.06
N LEU A 73 -2.29 -9.55 3.97
CA LEU A 73 -3.49 -8.71 4.02
C LEU A 73 -4.69 -9.42 4.69
N PRO A 74 -5.01 -10.70 4.42
CA PRO A 74 -6.10 -11.41 5.09
C PRO A 74 -5.91 -11.51 6.61
N GLU A 75 -4.70 -11.87 7.07
CA GLU A 75 -4.36 -11.95 8.50
C GLU A 75 -4.56 -10.60 9.21
N ARG A 76 -4.21 -9.50 8.53
CA ARG A 76 -4.39 -8.14 9.07
C ARG A 76 -5.86 -7.75 9.11
N TRP A 77 -6.64 -8.08 8.09
CA TRP A 77 -8.09 -7.87 8.12
C TRP A 77 -8.76 -8.65 9.25
N GLU A 78 -8.38 -9.90 9.47
CA GLU A 78 -8.88 -10.69 10.60
C GLU A 78 -8.59 -10.03 11.95
N LYS A 79 -7.38 -9.45 12.11
CA LYS A 79 -7.01 -8.72 13.32
C LYS A 79 -7.84 -7.46 13.54
N VAL A 80 -8.08 -6.67 12.50
CA VAL A 80 -8.95 -5.47 12.54
C VAL A 80 -10.39 -5.85 12.91
N VAL A 81 -10.91 -6.93 12.34
CA VAL A 81 -12.24 -7.43 12.69
C VAL A 81 -12.28 -7.89 14.15
N ALA A 82 -11.27 -8.62 14.61
CA ALA A 82 -11.17 -9.10 15.98
C ALA A 82 -11.03 -7.95 17.01
N SER A 83 -10.48 -6.80 16.61
CA SER A 83 -10.41 -5.60 17.46
C SER A 83 -11.69 -4.74 17.47
N ASN A 84 -12.74 -5.14 16.73
CA ASN A 84 -13.94 -4.35 16.47
C ASN A 84 -13.64 -3.01 15.77
N GLY A 85 -12.67 -3.01 14.85
CA GLY A 85 -12.18 -1.81 14.18
C GLY A 85 -10.74 -1.51 14.55
#